data_AF-A0A949GFF6-F1
#
_entry.id   AF-A0A949GFF6-F1
#
_cell.length_a   1.000
_cell.length_b   1.000
_cell.length_c   1.000
_cell.angle_alpha   90.00
_cell.angle_beta   90.00
_cell.angle_gamma   90.00
#
_symmetry.space_group_name_H-M   'P 1'
#
loop_
_entity.id
_entity.type
_entity.pdbx_description
1 polymer ?
#
loop_
_entity_poly.entity_id
_entity_poly.type
_entity_poly.pdbx_seq_one_letter_code
_entity_poly.pdbx_strand_id
1 'polypeptide(L)'
;DDVMDGSDTRRNAPALHKVFENMHVNEKLSGDSKVFGLSSAILLGDLALIWSDQMLNQSNISTEARIRSLTVHDEMRVELMAGQYLDVFEQALGSKSIERSLKVARYKSGKYSIERPLHFGAAIATQGAAKYQEIFTQFGLPLGEAFQLRDDLLGVFGDPEETGKPAGDDLREGKRTALIAMTTERANPLQLQVLDKYFGKADLDFAGVAKLREIITNTGAVSDLEKLISEMTEKAQNSLNSDLISQEHRTLLTDLAIFATQRSY
;
A
#
# COMPACT_ATOMS: atom_id res chain seq x y z
N ASP A 1 7.59 0.74 -7.49
CA ASP A 1 6.98 -0.40 -6.79
C ASP A 1 7.13 -1.67 -7.63
N ASP A 2 6.39 -1.82 -8.75
CA ASP A 2 6.46 -3.05 -9.60
C ASP A 2 7.87 -3.48 -10.00
N VAL A 3 8.76 -2.53 -10.33
CA VAL A 3 10.17 -2.82 -10.65
C VAL A 3 10.95 -3.36 -9.44
N MET A 4 10.68 -2.83 -8.25
CA MET A 4 11.35 -3.24 -7.00
C MET A 4 10.84 -4.58 -6.50
N ASP A 5 9.54 -4.83 -6.64
CA ASP A 5 8.87 -6.05 -6.20
C ASP A 5 9.01 -7.18 -7.23
N GLY A 6 9.39 -6.87 -8.47
CA GLY A 6 9.46 -7.83 -9.56
C GLY A 6 8.10 -8.30 -10.06
N SER A 7 7.03 -7.52 -9.85
CA SER A 7 5.67 -7.89 -10.25
C SER A 7 5.46 -7.73 -11.76
N ASP A 8 5.17 -8.82 -12.46
CA ASP A 8 4.95 -8.80 -13.92
C ASP A 8 3.62 -8.14 -14.34
N THR A 9 2.67 -8.00 -13.41
CA THR A 9 1.30 -7.51 -13.69
C THR A 9 0.85 -6.42 -12.73
N ARG A 10 0.08 -5.45 -13.24
CA ARG A 10 -0.58 -4.39 -12.48
C ARG A 10 -1.93 -4.08 -13.12
N ARG A 11 -3.02 -4.12 -12.33
CA ARG A 11 -4.40 -3.81 -12.79
C ARG A 11 -4.83 -4.62 -14.02
N ASN A 12 -4.65 -5.95 -13.97
CA ASN A 12 -4.99 -6.87 -15.08
C ASN A 12 -4.23 -6.60 -16.41
N ALA A 13 -3.13 -5.86 -16.36
CA ALA A 13 -2.26 -5.57 -17.50
C ALA A 13 -0.78 -5.83 -17.15
N PRO A 14 0.10 -6.01 -18.15
CA PRO A 14 1.53 -6.09 -17.90
C PRO A 14 2.05 -4.84 -17.16
N ALA A 15 2.90 -5.02 -16.17
CA ALA A 15 3.59 -3.91 -15.52
C ALA A 15 4.45 -3.14 -16.54
N LEU A 16 4.73 -1.86 -16.27
CA LEU A 16 5.39 -0.98 -17.24
C LEU A 16 6.74 -1.53 -17.74
N HIS A 17 7.54 -2.15 -16.87
CA HIS A 17 8.82 -2.73 -17.28
C HIS A 17 8.64 -3.91 -18.25
N LYS A 18 7.54 -4.68 -18.11
CA LYS A 18 7.16 -5.73 -19.07
C LYS A 18 6.63 -5.18 -20.38
N VAL A 19 5.90 -4.06 -20.35
CA VAL A 19 5.45 -3.38 -21.57
C VAL A 19 6.65 -2.98 -22.43
N PHE A 20 7.65 -2.33 -21.84
CA PHE A 20 8.86 -1.91 -22.56
C PHE A 20 9.76 -3.09 -22.95
N GLU A 21 9.88 -4.13 -22.13
CA GLU A 21 10.58 -5.37 -22.50
C GLU A 21 9.94 -6.01 -23.75
N ASN A 22 8.60 -6.10 -23.78
CA ASN A 22 7.88 -6.65 -24.93
C ASN A 22 8.02 -5.78 -26.18
N MET A 23 8.00 -4.45 -26.02
CA MET A 23 8.27 -3.51 -27.12
C MET A 23 9.65 -3.76 -27.75
N HIS A 24 10.69 -3.90 -26.92
CA HIS A 24 12.06 -4.18 -27.37
C HIS A 24 12.15 -5.45 -28.20
N VAL A 25 11.53 -6.54 -27.74
CA VAL A 25 11.49 -7.82 -28.45
C VAL A 25 10.73 -7.70 -29.78
N ASN A 26 9.54 -7.08 -29.76
CA ASN A 26 8.69 -6.95 -30.93
C ASN A 26 9.33 -6.09 -32.04
N GLU A 27 10.02 -5.03 -31.65
CA GLU A 27 10.74 -4.13 -32.56
C GLU A 27 12.13 -4.63 -32.95
N LYS A 28 12.59 -5.77 -32.39
CA LYS A 28 13.91 -6.36 -32.64
C LYS A 28 15.05 -5.39 -32.37
N LEU A 29 14.95 -4.64 -31.29
CA LEU A 29 15.98 -3.69 -30.88
C LEU A 29 17.25 -4.42 -30.41
N SER A 30 18.38 -3.72 -30.41
CA SER A 30 19.66 -4.27 -29.95
C SER A 30 19.76 -4.24 -28.42
N GLY A 31 20.49 -5.18 -27.83
CA GLY A 31 20.77 -5.24 -26.38
C GLY A 31 19.82 -6.12 -25.58
N ASP A 32 19.89 -6.02 -24.26
CA ASP A 32 19.08 -6.80 -23.32
C ASP A 32 17.70 -6.17 -23.11
N SER A 33 16.64 -6.90 -23.45
CA SER A 33 15.25 -6.42 -23.37
C SER A 33 14.78 -6.16 -21.95
N LYS A 34 15.25 -6.94 -20.95
CA LYS A 34 14.87 -6.78 -19.55
C LYS A 34 15.49 -5.51 -18.99
N VAL A 35 16.79 -5.28 -19.25
CA VAL A 35 17.47 -4.05 -18.85
C VAL A 35 16.78 -2.84 -19.48
N PHE A 36 16.46 -2.89 -20.78
CA PHE A 36 15.70 -1.83 -21.45
C PHE A 36 14.34 -1.57 -20.77
N GLY A 37 13.60 -2.63 -20.44
CA GLY A 37 12.31 -2.55 -19.76
C GLY A 37 12.41 -1.88 -18.39
N LEU A 38 13.36 -2.32 -17.57
CA LEU A 38 13.63 -1.77 -16.24
C LEU A 38 14.04 -0.29 -16.30
N SER A 39 15.00 0.05 -17.16
CA SER A 39 15.47 1.44 -17.33
C SER A 39 14.35 2.37 -17.80
N SER A 40 13.51 1.91 -18.74
CA SER A 40 12.39 2.70 -19.26
C SER A 40 11.32 2.94 -18.20
N ALA A 41 11.02 1.93 -17.38
CA ALA A 41 10.06 2.07 -16.30
C ALA A 41 10.54 3.04 -15.19
N ILE A 42 11.84 3.05 -14.87
CA ILE A 42 12.43 4.00 -13.92
C ILE A 42 12.27 5.43 -14.45
N LEU A 43 12.71 5.70 -15.69
CA LEU A 43 12.62 7.03 -16.29
C LEU A 43 11.17 7.52 -16.42
N LEU A 44 10.23 6.63 -16.74
CA LEU A 44 8.82 6.98 -16.79
C LEU A 44 8.25 7.32 -15.40
N GLY A 45 8.69 6.61 -14.35
CA GLY A 45 8.37 6.94 -12.97
C GLY A 45 8.88 8.33 -12.56
N ASP A 46 10.12 8.64 -12.90
CA ASP A 46 10.72 9.97 -12.66
C ASP A 46 9.96 11.08 -13.40
N LEU A 47 9.57 10.82 -14.65
CA LEU A 47 8.79 11.75 -15.45
C LEU A 47 7.38 11.98 -14.87
N ALA A 48 6.72 10.94 -14.38
CA ALA A 48 5.42 11.05 -13.72
C ALA A 48 5.50 11.90 -12.44
N LEU A 49 6.59 11.76 -11.66
CA LEU A 49 6.84 12.59 -10.48
C LEU A 49 7.03 14.07 -10.87
N ILE A 50 7.79 14.35 -11.92
CA ILE A 50 7.96 15.70 -12.47
C ILE A 50 6.61 16.28 -12.93
N TRP A 51 5.79 15.49 -13.62
CA TRP A 51 4.47 15.94 -14.06
C TRP A 51 3.52 16.22 -12.90
N SER A 52 3.59 15.46 -11.80
CA SER A 52 2.84 15.76 -10.58
C SER A 52 3.16 17.17 -10.06
N ASP A 53 4.45 17.54 -10.02
CA ASP A 53 4.88 18.88 -9.63
C ASP A 53 4.40 19.96 -10.62
N GLN A 54 4.48 19.68 -11.93
CA GLN A 54 3.99 20.61 -12.96
C GLN A 54 2.49 20.87 -12.82
N MET A 55 1.69 19.82 -12.57
CA MET A 55 0.25 19.95 -12.35
C MET A 55 -0.06 20.85 -11.16
N LEU A 56 0.64 20.67 -10.02
CA LEU A 56 0.45 21.53 -8.85
C LEU A 56 0.84 22.99 -9.15
N ASN A 57 1.98 23.20 -9.83
CA ASN A 57 2.47 24.52 -10.20
C ASN A 57 1.53 25.25 -11.18
N GLN A 58 0.77 24.52 -11.99
CA GLN A 58 -0.14 25.04 -13.01
C GLN A 58 -1.62 25.00 -12.60
N SER A 59 -1.93 24.60 -11.36
CA SER A 59 -3.30 24.33 -10.87
C SER A 59 -4.19 25.56 -10.66
N ASN A 60 -3.71 26.78 -10.94
CA ASN A 60 -4.40 28.06 -10.72
C ASN A 60 -4.86 28.32 -9.26
N ILE A 61 -4.42 27.53 -8.27
CA ILE A 61 -4.61 27.86 -6.85
C ILE A 61 -3.80 29.11 -6.49
N SER A 62 -4.25 29.86 -5.47
CA SER A 62 -3.53 31.07 -5.04
C SER A 62 -2.10 30.73 -4.60
N THR A 63 -1.18 31.69 -4.75
CA THR A 63 0.23 31.53 -4.33
C THR A 63 0.33 31.11 -2.86
N GLU A 64 -0.50 31.68 -1.99
CA GLU A 64 -0.53 31.38 -0.56
C GLU A 64 -1.03 29.96 -0.29
N ALA A 65 -2.08 29.52 -1.02
CA ALA A 65 -2.57 28.15 -0.93
C ALA A 65 -1.51 27.14 -1.40
N ARG A 66 -0.82 27.45 -2.51
CA ARG A 66 0.26 26.63 -3.04
C ARG A 66 1.41 26.49 -2.05
N ILE A 67 1.86 27.58 -1.43
CA ILE A 67 2.95 27.53 -0.44
C ILE A 67 2.60 26.62 0.74
N ARG A 68 1.37 26.71 1.27
CA ARG A 68 0.92 25.84 2.35
C ARG A 68 0.82 24.37 1.92
N SER A 69 0.28 24.11 0.74
CA SER A 69 0.10 22.75 0.24
C SER A 69 1.42 22.08 -0.13
N LEU A 70 2.42 22.85 -0.57
CA LEU A 70 3.77 22.34 -0.89
C LEU A 70 4.44 21.69 0.32
N THR A 71 4.33 22.28 1.52
CA THR A 71 4.89 21.65 2.74
C THR A 71 4.30 20.26 3.00
N VAL A 72 2.99 20.09 2.80
CA VAL A 72 2.33 18.79 2.96
C VAL A 72 2.73 17.82 1.85
N HIS A 73 2.80 18.32 0.61
CA HIS A 73 3.18 17.53 -0.56
C HIS A 73 4.61 17.00 -0.46
N ASP A 74 5.55 17.83 0.00
CA ASP A 74 6.94 17.44 0.19
C ASP A 74 7.07 16.35 1.26
N GLU A 75 6.43 16.56 2.41
CA GLU A 75 6.45 15.59 3.52
C GLU A 75 5.83 14.26 3.10
N MET A 76 4.71 14.29 2.36
CA MET A 76 4.06 13.11 1.82
C MET A 76 5.01 12.28 0.94
N ARG A 77 5.79 12.95 0.09
CA ARG A 77 6.77 12.28 -0.79
C ARG A 77 7.93 11.69 0.01
N VAL A 78 8.45 12.40 0.99
CA VAL A 78 9.51 11.91 1.88
C VAL A 78 9.04 10.66 2.62
N GLU A 79 7.85 10.71 3.22
CA GLU A 79 7.29 9.60 3.98
C GLU A 79 7.00 8.38 3.10
N LEU A 80 6.48 8.58 1.89
CA LEU A 80 6.28 7.49 0.93
C LEU A 80 7.60 6.81 0.57
N MET A 81 8.64 7.58 0.23
CA MET A 81 9.94 7.03 -0.17
C MET A 81 10.62 6.31 1.00
N ALA A 82 10.54 6.87 2.22
CA ALA A 82 11.03 6.22 3.42
C ALA A 82 10.24 4.94 3.73
N GLY A 83 8.92 4.95 3.56
CA GLY A 83 8.05 3.79 3.73
C GLY A 83 8.38 2.67 2.73
N GLN A 84 8.58 3.01 1.45
CA GLN A 84 9.00 2.04 0.44
C GLN A 84 10.38 1.46 0.73
N TYR A 85 11.33 2.28 1.19
CA TYR A 85 12.64 1.76 1.63
C TYR A 85 12.50 0.79 2.80
N LEU A 86 11.67 1.12 3.80
CA LEU A 86 11.42 0.22 4.93
C LEU A 86 10.86 -1.11 4.45
N ASP A 87 9.91 -1.13 3.51
CA ASP A 87 9.36 -2.39 2.96
C ASP A 87 10.44 -3.28 2.33
N VAL A 88 11.24 -2.71 1.41
CA VAL A 88 12.36 -3.42 0.78
C VAL A 88 13.38 -3.90 1.82
N PHE A 89 13.67 -3.07 2.83
CA PHE A 89 14.60 -3.40 3.89
C PHE A 89 14.09 -4.53 4.80
N GLU A 90 12.80 -4.53 5.16
CA GLU A 90 12.19 -5.61 5.96
C GLU A 90 12.26 -6.96 5.23
N GLN A 91 12.01 -6.96 3.93
CA GLN A 91 12.12 -8.16 3.09
C GLN A 91 13.55 -8.71 3.11
N ALA A 92 14.55 -7.85 2.94
CA ALA A 92 15.97 -8.22 3.00
C ALA A 92 16.39 -8.70 4.40
N LEU A 93 15.87 -8.07 5.47
CA LEU A 93 16.14 -8.46 6.86
C LEU A 93 15.49 -9.81 7.23
N GLY A 94 14.42 -10.20 6.53
CA GLY A 94 13.63 -11.39 6.88
C GLY A 94 12.90 -11.24 8.21
N SER A 95 12.57 -10.02 8.60
CA SER A 95 11.93 -9.68 9.88
C SER A 95 10.57 -10.37 10.03
N LYS A 96 10.27 -10.77 11.27
CA LYS A 96 8.98 -11.38 11.68
C LYS A 96 8.25 -10.50 12.71
N SER A 97 8.61 -9.22 12.78
CA SER A 97 8.08 -8.28 13.78
C SER A 97 6.81 -7.59 13.30
N ILE A 98 5.70 -7.81 14.01
CA ILE A 98 4.42 -7.14 13.74
C ILE A 98 4.57 -5.61 13.80
N GLU A 99 5.29 -5.09 14.79
CA GLU A 99 5.52 -3.64 14.94
C GLU A 99 6.19 -3.03 13.70
N ARG A 100 7.21 -3.71 13.15
CA ARG A 100 7.93 -3.24 11.97
C ARG A 100 7.05 -3.30 10.72
N SER A 101 6.26 -4.37 10.55
CA SER A 101 5.29 -4.47 9.46
C SER A 101 4.21 -3.37 9.55
N LEU A 102 3.70 -3.09 10.74
CA LEU A 102 2.74 -1.98 10.94
C LEU A 102 3.37 -0.62 10.66
N LYS A 103 4.66 -0.44 10.98
CA LYS A 103 5.39 0.79 10.61
C LYS A 103 5.52 0.95 9.11
N VAL A 104 5.80 -0.13 8.36
CA VAL A 104 5.77 -0.11 6.89
C VAL A 104 4.38 0.29 6.40
N ALA A 105 3.33 -0.37 6.89
CA ALA A 105 1.95 -0.09 6.50
C ALA A 105 1.56 1.38 6.74
N ARG A 106 1.94 1.93 7.90
CA ARG A 106 1.75 3.35 8.24
C ARG A 106 2.37 4.26 7.19
N TYR A 107 3.67 4.13 6.91
CA TYR A 107 4.38 5.11 6.07
C TYR A 107 4.21 4.88 4.57
N LYS A 108 4.32 3.63 4.09
CA LYS A 108 4.24 3.30 2.67
C LYS A 108 2.86 3.59 2.10
N SER A 109 1.80 3.33 2.87
CA SER A 109 0.44 3.36 2.36
C SER A 109 -0.48 4.25 3.18
N GLY A 110 -0.53 4.10 4.51
CA GLY A 110 -1.52 4.81 5.31
C GLY A 110 -1.38 6.33 5.25
N LYS A 111 -0.16 6.82 5.45
CA LYS A 111 0.15 8.25 5.35
C LYS A 111 -0.05 8.79 3.94
N TYR A 112 0.54 8.13 2.96
CA TYR A 112 0.52 8.56 1.56
C TYR A 112 -0.89 8.54 0.94
N SER A 113 -1.68 7.51 1.21
CA SER A 113 -2.94 7.27 0.50
C SER A 113 -4.15 7.94 1.16
N ILE A 114 -4.08 8.25 2.47
CA ILE A 114 -5.24 8.76 3.22
C ILE A 114 -4.89 10.04 4.00
N GLU A 115 -3.96 9.97 4.96
CA GLU A 115 -3.68 11.11 5.85
C GLU A 115 -3.21 12.35 5.07
N ARG A 116 -2.18 12.20 4.23
CA ARG A 116 -1.57 13.33 3.52
C ARG A 116 -2.46 13.94 2.44
N PRO A 117 -3.26 13.18 1.67
CA PRO A 117 -4.27 13.76 0.78
C PRO A 117 -5.29 14.62 1.52
N LEU A 118 -5.75 14.20 2.71
CA LEU A 118 -6.65 15.00 3.54
C LEU A 118 -5.97 16.28 4.05
N HIS A 119 -4.74 16.16 4.55
CA HIS A 119 -3.91 17.31 4.96
C HIS A 119 -3.68 18.29 3.81
N PHE A 120 -3.46 17.78 2.61
CA PHE A 120 -3.19 18.56 1.41
C PHE A 120 -4.43 19.37 1.01
N GLY A 121 -5.60 18.73 0.96
CA GLY A 121 -6.87 19.43 0.74
C GLY A 121 -7.17 20.49 1.80
N ALA A 122 -6.90 20.18 3.08
CA ALA A 122 -7.07 21.12 4.18
C ALA A 122 -6.12 22.33 4.07
N ALA A 123 -4.85 22.11 3.70
CA ALA A 123 -3.87 23.19 3.53
C ALA A 123 -4.30 24.21 2.46
N ILE A 124 -4.97 23.73 1.40
CA ILE A 124 -5.56 24.56 0.36
C ILE A 124 -6.78 25.32 0.90
N ALA A 125 -7.77 24.60 1.44
CA ALA A 125 -9.10 25.14 1.69
C ALA A 125 -9.24 25.92 3.01
N THR A 126 -8.47 25.60 4.05
CA THR A 126 -8.72 26.07 5.41
C THR A 126 -7.69 27.07 5.92
N GLN A 127 -6.92 27.68 5.00
CA GLN A 127 -5.84 28.61 5.30
C GLN A 127 -4.79 28.05 6.28
N GLY A 128 -4.62 26.71 6.32
CA GLY A 128 -3.67 26.06 7.23
C GLY A 128 -4.13 25.95 8.69
N ALA A 129 -5.43 26.11 8.97
CA ALA A 129 -5.96 25.96 10.32
C ALA A 129 -5.65 24.56 10.91
N ALA A 130 -4.81 24.53 11.96
CA ALA A 130 -4.25 23.32 12.56
C ALA A 130 -5.31 22.30 13.02
N LYS A 131 -6.48 22.78 13.46
CA LYS A 131 -7.60 21.95 13.89
C LYS A 131 -8.11 20.95 12.83
N TYR A 132 -8.02 21.28 11.54
CA TYR A 132 -8.39 20.34 10.47
C TYR A 132 -7.31 19.29 10.24
N GLN A 133 -6.03 19.68 10.35
CA GLN A 133 -4.90 18.75 10.25
C GLN A 133 -4.96 17.69 11.35
N GLU A 134 -5.27 18.10 12.59
CA GLU A 134 -5.41 17.20 13.73
C GLU A 134 -6.55 16.19 13.53
N ILE A 135 -7.75 16.65 13.16
CA ILE A 135 -8.88 15.75 12.89
C ILE A 135 -8.55 14.78 11.75
N PHE A 136 -7.93 15.26 10.68
CA PHE A 136 -7.56 14.41 9.55
C PHE A 136 -6.41 13.44 9.87
N THR A 137 -5.54 13.74 10.83
CA THR A 137 -4.60 12.75 11.38
C THR A 137 -5.33 11.69 12.20
N GLN A 138 -6.24 12.08 13.09
CA GLN A 138 -7.00 11.13 13.91
C GLN A 138 -7.89 10.21 13.06
N PHE A 139 -8.39 10.70 11.93
CA PHE A 139 -9.15 9.92 10.96
C PHE A 139 -8.23 9.09 10.05
N GLY A 140 -7.31 9.77 9.37
CA GLY A 140 -6.56 9.21 8.23
C GLY A 140 -5.48 8.22 8.63
N LEU A 141 -4.82 8.40 9.77
CA LEU A 141 -3.76 7.49 10.20
C LEU A 141 -4.28 6.07 10.52
N PRO A 142 -5.27 5.87 11.43
CA PRO A 142 -5.80 4.53 11.68
C PRO A 142 -6.50 3.95 10.45
N LEU A 143 -7.24 4.76 9.67
CA LEU A 143 -7.86 4.27 8.45
C LEU A 143 -6.83 3.82 7.41
N GLY A 144 -5.73 4.56 7.28
CA GLY A 144 -4.64 4.25 6.36
C GLY A 144 -3.92 2.95 6.72
N GLU A 145 -3.72 2.69 8.02
CA GLU A 145 -3.20 1.40 8.49
C GLU A 145 -4.20 0.28 8.18
N ALA A 146 -5.49 0.46 8.51
CA ALA A 146 -6.53 -0.53 8.22
C ALA A 146 -6.65 -0.86 6.73
N PHE A 147 -6.54 0.16 5.88
CA PHE A 147 -6.53 0.03 4.42
C PHE A 147 -5.40 -0.88 3.94
N GLN A 148 -4.17 -0.65 4.41
CA GLN A 148 -3.04 -1.49 4.02
C GLN A 148 -3.18 -2.92 4.55
N LEU A 149 -3.68 -3.10 5.78
CA LEU A 149 -3.91 -4.43 6.33
C LEU A 149 -4.97 -5.22 5.54
N ARG A 150 -6.00 -4.53 5.04
CA ARG A 150 -6.96 -5.11 4.10
C ARG A 150 -6.27 -5.50 2.79
N ASP A 151 -5.46 -4.62 2.22
CA ASP A 151 -4.69 -4.92 1.00
C ASP A 151 -3.77 -6.14 1.19
N ASP A 152 -3.13 -6.29 2.36
CA ASP A 152 -2.30 -7.47 2.70
C ASP A 152 -3.14 -8.76 2.75
N LEU A 153 -4.39 -8.71 3.23
CA LEU A 153 -5.31 -9.86 3.16
C LEU A 153 -5.69 -10.17 1.71
N LEU A 154 -6.00 -9.16 0.91
CA LEU A 154 -6.34 -9.32 -0.51
C LEU A 154 -5.16 -9.89 -1.31
N GLY A 155 -3.93 -9.47 -1.02
CA GLY A 155 -2.72 -9.99 -1.68
C GLY A 155 -2.50 -11.48 -1.41
N VAL A 156 -2.98 -11.99 -0.28
CA VAL A 156 -2.92 -13.42 0.05
C VAL A 156 -4.16 -14.17 -0.41
N PHE A 157 -5.37 -13.65 -0.19
CA PHE A 157 -6.64 -14.38 -0.31
C PHE A 157 -7.54 -13.93 -1.48
N GLY A 158 -7.35 -12.71 -1.97
CA GLY A 158 -8.23 -12.07 -2.95
C GLY A 158 -8.37 -12.81 -4.29
N ASP A 159 -9.51 -12.58 -4.92
CA ASP A 159 -9.78 -13.02 -6.29
C ASP A 159 -8.85 -12.27 -7.27
N PRO A 160 -8.12 -12.98 -8.15
CA PRO A 160 -7.33 -12.35 -9.21
C PRO A 160 -8.10 -11.37 -10.09
N GLU A 161 -9.40 -11.62 -10.36
CA GLU A 161 -10.22 -10.74 -11.20
C GLU A 161 -10.42 -9.36 -10.53
N GLU A 162 -10.56 -9.33 -9.20
CA GLU A 162 -10.75 -8.11 -8.42
C GLU A 162 -9.43 -7.40 -8.07
N THR A 163 -8.40 -8.16 -7.71
CA THR A 163 -7.09 -7.62 -7.28
C THR A 163 -6.21 -7.21 -8.45
N GLY A 164 -6.47 -7.76 -9.64
CA GLY A 164 -5.68 -7.52 -10.83
C GLY A 164 -4.27 -8.12 -10.81
N LYS A 165 -4.02 -9.05 -9.86
CA LYS A 165 -2.78 -9.81 -9.64
C LYS A 165 -3.10 -11.29 -9.41
N PRO A 166 -2.18 -12.22 -9.68
CA PRO A 166 -2.37 -13.63 -9.32
C PRO A 166 -2.58 -13.80 -7.81
N ALA A 167 -3.48 -14.71 -7.43
CA ALA A 167 -3.70 -15.08 -6.03
C ALA A 167 -2.38 -15.52 -5.35
N GLY A 168 -2.09 -14.93 -4.20
CA GLY A 168 -0.89 -15.24 -3.41
C GLY A 168 0.40 -14.63 -3.96
N ASP A 169 0.32 -13.55 -4.76
CA ASP A 169 1.50 -12.81 -5.25
C ASP A 169 2.39 -12.36 -4.09
N ASP A 170 1.78 -11.84 -3.01
CA ASP A 170 2.52 -11.42 -1.81
C ASP A 170 3.29 -12.58 -1.14
N LEU A 171 2.80 -13.83 -1.29
CA LEU A 171 3.50 -15.01 -0.79
C LEU A 171 4.71 -15.38 -1.66
N ARG A 172 4.64 -15.12 -2.97
CA ARG A 172 5.76 -15.30 -3.92
C ARG A 172 6.82 -14.24 -3.72
N GLU A 173 6.39 -12.98 -3.60
CA GLU A 173 7.22 -11.82 -3.33
C GLU A 173 7.87 -11.93 -1.93
N GLY A 174 7.23 -12.65 -0.99
CA GLY A 174 7.76 -12.83 0.35
C GLY A 174 7.57 -11.59 1.23
N LYS A 175 6.48 -10.83 0.99
CA LYS A 175 6.19 -9.58 1.70
C LYS A 175 6.04 -9.81 3.21
N ARG A 176 6.80 -9.05 4.00
CA ARG A 176 6.81 -9.14 5.47
C ARG A 176 5.64 -8.37 6.09
N THR A 177 4.42 -8.78 5.75
CA THR A 177 3.18 -8.16 6.23
C THR A 177 2.88 -8.53 7.69
N ALA A 178 1.99 -7.77 8.34
CA ALA A 178 1.55 -8.07 9.70
C ALA A 178 0.88 -9.45 9.78
N LEU A 179 0.16 -9.86 8.73
CA LEU A 179 -0.45 -11.18 8.58
C LEU A 179 0.58 -12.30 8.71
N ILE A 180 1.71 -12.20 7.99
CA ILE A 180 2.77 -13.21 8.01
C ILE A 180 3.51 -13.21 9.36
N ALA A 181 3.72 -12.04 9.96
CA ALA A 181 4.31 -11.93 11.29
C ALA A 181 3.43 -12.62 12.35
N MET A 182 2.12 -12.33 12.38
CA MET A 182 1.14 -12.97 13.28
C MET A 182 1.05 -14.49 13.04
N THR A 183 1.06 -14.92 11.78
CA THR A 183 1.08 -16.34 11.41
C THR A 183 2.32 -17.03 11.98
N THR A 184 3.48 -16.40 11.82
CA THR A 184 4.76 -16.99 12.23
C THR A 184 4.91 -17.08 13.75
N GLU A 185 4.38 -16.09 14.49
CA GLU A 185 4.38 -16.10 15.95
C GLU A 185 3.58 -17.29 16.54
N ARG A 186 2.52 -17.71 15.84
CA ARG A 186 1.59 -18.76 16.30
C ARG A 186 1.79 -20.12 15.65
N ALA A 187 2.56 -20.19 14.59
CA ALA A 187 2.81 -21.42 13.86
C ALA A 187 3.54 -22.45 14.74
N ASN A 188 3.07 -23.69 14.70
CA ASN A 188 3.76 -24.81 15.31
C ASN A 188 5.03 -25.20 14.51
N PRO A 189 5.93 -26.04 15.04
CA PRO A 189 7.19 -26.38 14.36
C PRO A 189 7.03 -26.95 12.95
N LEU A 190 5.98 -27.73 12.67
CA LEU A 190 5.72 -28.27 11.33
C LEU A 190 5.25 -27.18 10.37
N GLN A 191 4.38 -26.29 10.83
CA GLN A 191 3.91 -25.14 10.05
C GLN A 191 5.07 -24.18 9.73
N LEU A 192 5.98 -23.95 10.67
CA LEU A 192 7.19 -23.15 10.45
C LEU A 192 8.09 -23.74 9.36
N GLN A 193 8.30 -25.07 9.35
CA GLN A 193 9.05 -25.73 8.28
C GLN A 193 8.42 -25.53 6.90
N VAL A 194 7.09 -25.54 6.82
CA VAL A 194 6.36 -25.28 5.57
C VAL A 194 6.50 -23.82 5.16
N LEU A 195 6.36 -22.87 6.10
CA LEU A 195 6.58 -21.44 5.84
C LEU A 195 7.99 -21.19 5.29
N ASP A 196 9.03 -21.70 5.96
CA ASP A 196 10.44 -21.50 5.54
C ASP A 196 10.73 -22.14 4.17
N LYS A 197 10.02 -23.22 3.82
CA LYS A 197 10.17 -23.90 2.53
C LYS A 197 9.54 -23.10 1.38
N TYR A 198 8.34 -22.56 1.57
CA TYR A 198 7.50 -22.06 0.47
C TYR A 198 7.40 -20.53 0.40
N PHE A 199 7.54 -19.82 1.50
CA PHE A 199 7.35 -18.37 1.53
C PHE A 199 8.50 -17.63 0.84
N GLY A 200 8.19 -16.63 0.01
CA GLY A 200 9.17 -15.84 -0.75
C GLY A 200 9.86 -16.62 -1.86
N LYS A 201 9.20 -17.66 -2.41
CA LYS A 201 9.70 -18.44 -3.54
C LYS A 201 9.00 -17.99 -4.82
N ALA A 202 9.77 -17.48 -5.78
CA ALA A 202 9.25 -17.02 -7.06
C ALA A 202 8.55 -18.14 -7.85
N ASP A 203 8.97 -19.39 -7.66
CA ASP A 203 8.40 -20.59 -8.29
C ASP A 203 7.28 -21.25 -7.46
N LEU A 204 6.73 -20.55 -6.46
CA LEU A 204 5.63 -21.06 -5.63
C LEU A 204 4.38 -21.35 -6.48
N ASP A 205 4.07 -22.64 -6.59
CA ASP A 205 2.92 -23.15 -7.32
C ASP A 205 1.59 -22.98 -6.55
N PHE A 206 0.48 -23.26 -7.23
CA PHE A 206 -0.86 -23.15 -6.64
C PHE A 206 -1.05 -24.04 -5.40
N ALA A 207 -0.42 -25.23 -5.38
CA ALA A 207 -0.49 -26.14 -4.25
C ALA A 207 0.27 -25.58 -3.02
N GLY A 208 1.42 -24.94 -3.23
CA GLY A 208 2.17 -24.25 -2.20
C GLY A 208 1.42 -23.03 -1.65
N VAL A 209 0.82 -22.21 -2.52
CA VAL A 209 -0.05 -21.09 -2.11
C VAL A 209 -1.20 -21.60 -1.23
N ALA A 210 -1.88 -22.68 -1.64
CA ALA A 210 -2.98 -23.27 -0.87
C ALA A 210 -2.54 -23.74 0.52
N LYS A 211 -1.37 -24.39 0.64
CA LYS A 211 -0.80 -24.80 1.94
C LYS A 211 -0.48 -23.61 2.84
N LEU A 212 0.09 -22.55 2.29
CA LEU A 212 0.39 -21.34 3.06
C LEU A 212 -0.90 -20.66 3.55
N ARG A 213 -1.91 -20.54 2.69
CA ARG A 213 -3.25 -20.03 3.07
C ARG A 213 -3.88 -20.84 4.19
N GLU A 214 -3.80 -22.17 4.13
CA GLU A 214 -4.30 -23.06 5.18
C GLU A 214 -3.58 -22.80 6.51
N ILE A 215 -2.25 -22.66 6.51
CA ILE A 215 -1.48 -22.36 7.72
C ILE A 215 -1.86 -20.98 8.29
N ILE A 216 -1.92 -19.96 7.44
CA ILE A 216 -2.31 -18.59 7.83
C ILE A 216 -3.71 -18.59 8.48
N THR A 217 -4.64 -19.36 7.93
CA THR A 217 -6.00 -19.50 8.48
C THR A 217 -5.99 -20.26 9.82
N ASN A 218 -5.32 -21.41 9.88
CA ASN A 218 -5.31 -22.29 11.05
C ASN A 218 -4.58 -21.70 12.26
N THR A 219 -3.68 -20.74 12.06
CA THR A 219 -3.04 -19.99 13.17
C THR A 219 -3.96 -18.94 13.79
N GLY A 220 -5.12 -18.65 13.17
CA GLY A 220 -6.02 -17.58 13.60
C GLY A 220 -5.55 -16.17 13.20
N ALA A 221 -4.45 -16.04 12.45
CA ALA A 221 -3.89 -14.75 12.06
C ALA A 221 -4.87 -13.91 11.23
N VAL A 222 -5.67 -14.55 10.37
CA VAL A 222 -6.73 -13.88 9.59
C VAL A 222 -7.75 -13.21 10.51
N SER A 223 -8.28 -13.94 11.49
CA SER A 223 -9.30 -13.43 12.41
C SER A 223 -8.80 -12.24 13.23
N ASP A 224 -7.55 -12.29 13.66
CA ASP A 224 -6.95 -11.22 14.45
C ASP A 224 -6.66 -9.98 13.62
N LEU A 225 -6.24 -10.16 12.38
CA LEU A 225 -6.02 -9.05 11.48
C LEU A 225 -7.34 -8.37 11.09
N GLU A 226 -8.40 -9.14 10.81
CA GLU A 226 -9.76 -8.63 10.59
C GLU A 226 -10.28 -7.82 11.77
N LYS A 227 -10.02 -8.29 13.00
CA LYS A 227 -10.34 -7.56 14.22
C LYS A 227 -9.57 -6.23 14.30
N LEU A 228 -8.27 -6.25 14.04
CA LEU A 228 -7.43 -5.04 14.04
C LEU A 228 -7.90 -4.02 13.00
N ILE A 229 -8.23 -4.46 11.79
CA ILE A 229 -8.82 -3.62 10.73
C ILE A 229 -10.12 -2.97 11.22
N SER A 230 -10.99 -3.75 11.87
CA SER A 230 -12.27 -3.26 12.41
C SER A 230 -12.06 -2.20 13.50
N GLU A 231 -11.17 -2.45 14.47
CA GLU A 231 -10.84 -1.51 15.55
C GLU A 231 -10.24 -0.20 15.02
N MET A 232 -9.36 -0.27 14.03
CA MET A 232 -8.77 0.90 13.39
C MET A 232 -9.80 1.69 12.57
N THR A 233 -10.69 1.00 11.85
CA THR A 233 -11.79 1.63 11.09
C THR A 233 -12.74 2.36 12.03
N GLU A 234 -13.14 1.72 13.13
CA GLU A 234 -14.01 2.33 14.15
C GLU A 234 -13.34 3.56 14.79
N LYS A 235 -12.05 3.46 15.14
CA LYS A 235 -11.27 4.59 15.66
C LYS A 235 -11.27 5.77 14.69
N ALA A 236 -11.08 5.53 13.40
CA ALA A 236 -11.15 6.56 12.37
C ALA A 236 -12.54 7.20 12.32
N GLN A 237 -13.60 6.40 12.22
CA GLN A 237 -14.97 6.92 12.13
C GLN A 237 -15.35 7.75 13.37
N ASN A 238 -14.98 7.29 14.56
CA ASN A 238 -15.23 8.01 15.82
C ASN A 238 -14.56 9.39 15.88
N SER A 239 -13.42 9.59 15.19
CA SER A 239 -12.75 10.89 15.16
C SER A 239 -13.49 11.94 14.33
N LEU A 240 -14.46 11.55 13.50
CA LEU A 240 -15.30 12.46 12.73
C LEU A 240 -16.43 13.10 13.54
N ASN A 241 -16.61 12.68 14.81
CA ASN A 241 -17.54 13.29 15.76
C ASN A 241 -16.99 14.64 16.26
N SER A 242 -16.92 15.61 15.36
CA SER A 242 -16.43 16.96 15.60
C SER A 242 -17.35 17.99 14.95
N ASP A 243 -17.52 19.14 15.61
CA ASP A 243 -18.24 20.31 15.09
C ASP A 243 -17.54 20.96 13.89
N LEU A 244 -16.29 20.58 13.62
CA LEU A 244 -15.52 21.07 12.46
C LEU A 244 -15.89 20.36 11.15
N ILE A 245 -16.56 19.21 11.23
CA ILE A 245 -16.96 18.41 10.08
C ILE A 245 -18.48 18.46 9.96
N SER A 246 -18.99 19.03 8.87
CA SER A 246 -20.44 19.04 8.63
C SER A 246 -20.98 17.62 8.46
N GLN A 247 -22.28 17.44 8.66
CA GLN A 247 -22.91 16.14 8.53
C GLN A 247 -22.70 15.50 7.13
N GLU A 248 -22.73 16.31 6.07
CA GLU A 248 -22.47 15.88 4.70
C GLU A 248 -21.05 15.31 4.53
N HIS A 249 -20.02 16.04 4.99
CA HIS A 249 -18.63 15.58 4.91
C HIS A 249 -18.37 14.38 5.81
N ARG A 250 -19.07 14.28 6.95
CA ARG A 250 -19.00 13.11 7.83
C ARG A 250 -19.49 11.86 7.10
N THR A 251 -20.65 11.93 6.45
CA THR A 251 -21.17 10.81 5.66
C THR A 251 -20.19 10.41 4.55
N LEU A 252 -19.65 11.37 3.78
CA LEU A 252 -18.67 11.08 2.73
C LEU A 252 -17.42 10.38 3.26
N LEU A 253 -16.85 10.85 4.38
CA LEU A 253 -15.66 10.26 4.97
C LEU A 253 -15.93 8.88 5.59
N THR A 254 -17.12 8.67 6.16
CA THR A 254 -17.56 7.35 6.63
C THR A 254 -17.69 6.37 5.47
N ASP A 255 -18.30 6.77 4.35
CA ASP A 255 -18.43 5.93 3.15
C ASP A 255 -17.05 5.58 2.57
N LEU A 256 -16.13 6.54 2.54
CA LEU A 256 -14.74 6.31 2.15
C LEU A 256 -14.03 5.33 3.08
N ALA A 257 -14.26 5.42 4.40
CA ALA A 257 -13.68 4.50 5.36
C ALA A 257 -14.17 3.07 5.14
N ILE A 258 -15.47 2.88 4.91
CA ILE A 258 -16.08 1.59 4.60
C ILE A 258 -15.52 1.03 3.29
N PHE A 259 -15.49 1.84 2.24
CA PHE A 259 -14.96 1.43 0.93
C PHE A 259 -13.48 1.02 1.00
N ALA A 260 -12.68 1.70 1.82
CA ALA A 260 -11.27 1.39 1.99
C ALA A 260 -11.05 0.04 2.71
N THR A 261 -11.90 -0.33 3.68
CA THR A 261 -11.61 -1.45 4.58
C THR A 261 -12.53 -2.68 4.43
N GLN A 262 -13.63 -2.58 3.68
CA GLN A 262 -14.59 -3.67 3.47
C GLN A 262 -14.61 -4.22 2.03
N ARG A 263 -13.50 -4.10 1.31
CA ARG A 263 -13.35 -4.74 -0.01
C ARG A 263 -13.48 -6.26 0.15
N SER A 264 -14.38 -6.85 -0.64
CA SER A 264 -14.63 -8.30 -0.63
C SER A 264 -13.45 -9.08 -1.23
N TYR A 265 -13.33 -10.36 -0.88
CA TYR A 265 -12.39 -11.34 -1.40
C TYR A 265 -13.05 -12.71 -1.52
#